data_AF-A0A828T386-F1
#
_entry.id   AF-A0A828T386-F1
#
_cell.length_a   1.000
_cell.length_b   1.000
_cell.length_c   1.000
_cell.angle_alpha   90.00
_cell.angle_beta   90.00
_cell.angle_gamma   90.00
#
_symmetry.space_group_name_H-M   'P 1'
#
loop_
_entity.id
_entity.type
_entity.pdbx_description
1 polymer ?
#
loop_
_entity_poly.entity_id
_entity_poly.type
_entity_poly.pdbx_seq_one_letter_code
_entity_poly.pdbx_strand_id
1 'polypeptide(L)'
;MRIFAAFIAESQTDFIDGFFVGKKISDMKDNRGNKMKDYILRQRLAEYDAKLDLVYRNFSEYVHLAEKAFYSSVTTSSSEQYDIEFSVGLPLKEKANPVLLEVANAFVYYVKLQNNLVNQIVISKAGW
;
A
#
# COMPACT_ATOMS: atom_id res chain seq x y z
N MET A 1 0.58 4.11 -5.39
CA MET A 1 2.04 4.34 -5.53
C MET A 1 2.47 4.60 -6.98
N ARG A 2 2.42 3.62 -7.90
CA ARG A 2 2.98 3.79 -9.27
C ARG A 2 2.30 4.89 -10.10
N ILE A 3 0.97 4.91 -10.11
CA ILE A 3 0.19 5.96 -10.79
C ILE A 3 0.54 7.32 -10.22
N PHE A 4 0.56 7.45 -8.89
CA PHE A 4 0.93 8.68 -8.19
C PHE A 4 2.35 9.16 -8.54
N ALA A 5 3.33 8.23 -8.64
CA ALA A 5 4.69 8.56 -9.04
C ALA A 5 4.76 9.28 -10.41
N ALA A 6 3.88 8.91 -11.36
CA ALA A 6 3.80 9.59 -12.64
C ALA A 6 3.34 11.05 -12.51
N PHE A 7 2.43 11.36 -11.57
CA PHE A 7 1.94 12.73 -11.34
C PHE A 7 2.97 13.63 -10.70
N ILE A 8 3.79 13.08 -9.80
CA ILE A 8 4.79 13.85 -9.06
C ILE A 8 6.20 13.74 -9.65
N ALA A 9 6.37 13.08 -10.79
CA ALA A 9 7.68 12.98 -11.42
C ALA A 9 8.26 14.36 -11.76
N GLU A 10 9.59 14.49 -11.72
CA GLU A 10 10.32 15.69 -12.14
C GLU A 10 9.95 16.08 -13.58
N SER A 11 9.82 15.08 -14.45
CA SER A 11 9.35 15.19 -15.83
C SER A 11 8.45 13.99 -16.12
N GLN A 12 7.20 14.26 -16.51
CA GLN A 12 6.22 13.21 -16.80
C GLN A 12 6.63 12.42 -18.05
N THR A 13 7.18 13.10 -19.06
CA THR A 13 7.69 12.46 -20.28
C THR A 13 8.83 11.50 -19.96
N ASP A 14 9.86 11.97 -19.24
CA ASP A 14 11.01 11.13 -18.89
C ASP A 14 10.62 9.97 -17.96
N PHE A 15 9.61 10.19 -17.11
CA PHE A 15 9.04 9.13 -16.30
C PHE A 15 8.39 8.04 -17.15
N ILE A 16 7.54 8.44 -18.11
CA ILE A 16 6.84 7.51 -19.00
C ILE A 16 7.84 6.73 -19.85
N ASP A 17 8.76 7.42 -20.52
CA ASP A 17 9.79 6.81 -21.36
C ASP A 17 10.67 5.87 -20.55
N GLY A 18 11.13 6.34 -19.38
CA GLY A 18 11.90 5.53 -18.45
C GLY A 18 11.13 4.29 -17.97
N PHE A 19 9.85 4.42 -17.66
CA PHE A 19 9.02 3.32 -17.19
C PHE A 19 8.85 2.26 -18.29
N PHE A 20 8.62 2.67 -19.54
CA PHE A 20 8.47 1.76 -20.68
C PHE A 20 9.75 0.97 -21.00
N VAL A 21 10.93 1.56 -20.78
CA VAL A 21 12.22 0.85 -20.93
C VAL A 21 12.64 0.06 -19.67
N GLY A 22 11.76 -0.04 -18.67
CA GLY A 22 12.00 -0.85 -17.47
C GLY A 22 12.87 -0.19 -16.40
N LYS A 23 13.08 1.13 -16.46
CA LYS A 23 13.79 1.85 -15.39
C LYS A 23 12.98 1.78 -14.10
N LYS A 24 13.65 1.49 -12.99
CA LYS A 24 13.01 1.42 -11.68
C LYS A 24 12.52 2.80 -11.27
N ILE A 25 11.24 2.89 -10.86
CA ILE A 25 10.64 4.11 -10.31
C ILE A 25 11.48 4.65 -9.14
N SER A 26 12.05 3.75 -8.32
CA SER A 26 12.91 4.09 -7.19
C SER A 26 14.17 4.88 -7.53
N ASP A 27 14.55 4.93 -8.81
CA ASP A 27 15.74 5.62 -9.31
C ASP A 27 15.38 6.89 -10.12
N MET A 28 14.09 7.13 -10.32
CA MET A 28 13.55 8.37 -10.90
C MET A 28 13.29 9.40 -9.80
N LYS A 29 13.28 10.68 -10.17
CA LYS A 29 13.08 11.79 -9.23
C LYS A 29 11.64 12.30 -9.24
N ASP A 30 11.19 12.75 -8.07
CA ASP A 30 9.98 13.55 -7.93
C ASP A 30 10.24 15.03 -8.29
N ASN A 31 9.17 15.82 -8.31
CA ASN A 31 9.17 17.26 -8.57
C ASN A 31 9.83 18.10 -7.45
N ARG A 32 10.40 17.45 -6.43
CA ARG A 32 11.26 18.06 -5.41
C ARG A 32 12.71 17.56 -5.51
N GLY A 33 13.05 16.83 -6.57
CA GLY A 33 14.38 16.30 -6.84
C GLY A 33 14.74 15.03 -6.05
N ASN A 34 13.83 14.48 -5.25
CA ASN A 34 14.07 13.29 -4.43
C ASN A 34 13.85 12.02 -5.24
N LYS A 35 14.69 11.00 -5.03
CA LYS A 35 14.44 9.67 -5.62
C LYS A 35 13.13 9.10 -5.05
N MET A 36 12.27 8.59 -5.92
CA MET A 36 10.96 8.04 -5.58
C MET A 36 11.04 6.65 -4.94
N LYS A 37 11.80 6.56 -3.84
CA LYS A 37 11.81 5.40 -2.94
C LYS A 37 10.43 5.26 -2.29
N ASP A 38 10.13 4.06 -1.82
CA ASP A 38 8.83 3.74 -1.24
C ASP A 38 8.45 4.67 -0.08
N TYR A 39 9.40 4.96 0.82
CA TYR A 39 9.16 5.87 1.94
C TYR A 39 8.88 7.31 1.50
N ILE A 40 9.52 7.80 0.43
CA ILE A 40 9.26 9.13 -0.14
C ILE A 40 7.87 9.17 -0.76
N LEU A 41 7.53 8.18 -1.61
CA LEU A 41 6.22 8.10 -2.23
C LEU A 41 5.09 8.06 -1.20
N ARG A 42 5.31 7.34 -0.09
CA ARG A 42 4.37 7.26 1.04
C ARG A 42 4.23 8.61 1.76
N GLN A 43 5.33 9.29 2.08
CA GLN A 43 5.30 10.63 2.67
C GLN A 43 4.57 11.63 1.77
N ARG A 44 4.87 11.62 0.46
CA ARG A 44 4.23 12.50 -0.53
C ARG A 44 2.73 12.20 -0.67
N LEU A 45 2.32 10.93 -0.60
CA LEU A 45 0.90 10.56 -0.58
C LEU A 45 0.20 10.96 0.73
N ALA A 46 0.91 10.94 1.85
CA ALA A 46 0.37 11.37 3.14
C ALA A 46 0.01 12.87 3.17
N GLU A 47 0.60 13.68 2.29
CA GLU A 47 0.19 15.07 2.06
C GLU A 47 -1.24 15.17 1.50
N TYR A 48 -1.72 14.13 0.80
CA TYR A 48 -3.08 14.07 0.24
C TYR A 48 -4.06 13.32 1.16
N ASP A 49 -3.59 12.27 1.84
CA ASP A 49 -4.35 11.54 2.85
C ASP A 49 -3.45 11.18 4.03
N ALA A 50 -3.57 11.93 5.13
CA ALA A 50 -2.76 11.75 6.33
C ALA A 50 -2.88 10.33 6.94
N LYS A 51 -3.97 9.60 6.66
CA LYS A 51 -4.16 8.22 7.16
C LYS A 51 -3.35 7.19 6.36
N LEU A 52 -2.91 7.54 5.15
CA LEU A 52 -2.22 6.62 4.23
C LEU A 52 -0.90 6.11 4.81
N ASP A 53 -0.14 6.96 5.50
CA ASP A 53 1.13 6.55 6.11
C ASP A 53 0.92 5.43 7.15
N LEU A 54 -0.09 5.60 8.00
CA LEU A 54 -0.47 4.66 9.04
C LEU A 54 -1.02 3.36 8.45
N VAL A 55 -1.96 3.45 7.51
CA VAL A 55 -2.57 2.27 6.91
C VAL A 55 -1.55 1.47 6.10
N TYR A 56 -0.67 2.13 5.35
CA TYR A 56 0.40 1.46 4.61
C TYR A 56 1.35 0.70 5.54
N ARG A 57 1.77 1.32 6.65
CA ARG A 57 2.62 0.66 7.66
C ARG A 57 1.93 -0.56 8.26
N ASN A 58 0.69 -0.39 8.71
CA ASN A 58 -0.09 -1.48 9.30
C ASN A 58 -0.25 -2.65 8.32
N PHE A 59 -0.51 -2.36 7.04
CA PHE A 59 -0.68 -3.40 6.02
C PHE A 59 0.65 -4.09 5.68
N SER A 60 1.74 -3.33 5.60
CA SER A 60 3.09 -3.84 5.33
C SER A 60 3.54 -4.85 6.39
N GLU A 61 3.14 -4.67 7.65
CA GLU A 61 3.40 -5.65 8.72
C GLU A 61 2.74 -7.00 8.46
N TYR A 62 1.59 -7.06 7.79
CA TYR A 62 0.97 -8.33 7.40
C TYR A 62 1.66 -9.00 6.21
N VAL A 63 2.11 -8.20 5.23
CA VAL A 63 2.80 -8.70 4.03
C VAL A 63 4.18 -9.26 4.36
N HIS A 64 4.91 -8.64 5.29
CA HIS A 64 6.25 -9.08 5.68
C HIS A 64 6.27 -10.11 6.82
N LEU A 65 5.11 -10.64 7.23
CA LEU A 65 4.98 -11.54 8.39
C LEU A 65 5.66 -10.93 9.65
N ALA A 66 5.50 -9.63 9.83
CA ALA A 66 6.04 -8.93 11.00
C ALA A 66 5.15 -9.19 12.23
N GLU A 67 5.42 -8.48 13.32
CA GLU A 67 4.81 -8.67 14.64
C GLU A 67 3.28 -8.91 14.60
N LYS A 68 2.52 -8.06 13.90
CA LYS A 68 1.05 -8.19 13.81
C LYS A 68 0.61 -9.49 13.13
N ALA A 69 1.22 -9.85 11.99
CA ALA A 69 0.88 -11.10 11.31
C ALA A 69 1.35 -12.32 12.10
N PHE A 70 2.52 -12.24 12.73
CA PHE A 70 3.03 -13.30 13.59
C PHE A 70 2.07 -13.58 14.74
N TYR A 71 1.72 -12.59 15.56
CA TYR A 71 0.80 -12.81 16.68
C TYR A 71 -0.63 -13.14 16.24
N SER A 72 -1.07 -12.68 15.07
CA SER A 72 -2.36 -13.09 14.51
C SER A 72 -2.39 -14.58 14.12
N SER A 73 -1.24 -15.15 13.77
CA SER A 73 -1.09 -16.59 13.46
C SER A 73 -0.93 -17.47 14.72
N VAL A 74 -0.62 -16.85 15.86
CA VAL A 74 -0.47 -17.53 17.15
C VAL A 74 -1.84 -17.73 17.80
N THR A 75 -2.04 -18.92 18.33
CA THR A 75 -3.20 -19.27 19.13
C THR A 75 -2.77 -20.21 20.25
N THR A 76 -3.47 -20.18 21.38
CA THR A 76 -3.37 -21.25 22.37
C THR A 76 -4.38 -22.33 22.01
N SER A 77 -4.01 -23.59 22.20
CA SER A 77 -4.87 -24.75 21.95
C SER A 77 -5.89 -24.94 23.07
N SER A 78 -5.57 -24.56 24.31
CA SER A 78 -6.49 -24.45 25.44
C SER A 78 -5.94 -23.52 26.54
N SER A 79 -6.79 -23.12 27.51
CA SER A 79 -6.36 -22.37 28.70
C SER A 79 -5.62 -23.22 29.74
N GLU A 80 -5.54 -24.54 29.53
CA GLU A 80 -5.01 -25.51 30.49
C GLU A 80 -3.70 -26.17 30.03
N GLN A 81 -3.27 -25.92 28.79
CA GLN A 81 -2.02 -26.42 28.22
C GLN A 81 -1.11 -25.26 27.77
N TYR A 82 0.17 -25.36 28.12
CA TYR A 82 1.23 -24.40 27.76
C TYR A 82 1.72 -24.59 26.32
N ASP A 83 0.81 -24.83 25.38
CA ASP A 83 1.15 -25.08 23.98
C ASP A 83 0.91 -23.83 23.14
N ILE A 84 1.92 -23.47 22.33
CA ILE A 84 1.82 -22.40 21.34
C ILE A 84 1.54 -23.05 19.99
N GLU A 85 0.38 -22.76 19.41
CA GLU A 85 0.00 -23.23 18.08
C GLU A 85 0.17 -22.10 17.06
N PHE A 86 0.79 -22.43 15.92
CA PHE A 86 0.90 -21.57 14.75
C PHE A 86 0.10 -22.18 13.60
N SER A 87 -0.86 -21.43 13.07
CA SER A 87 -1.64 -21.88 11.91
C SER A 87 -1.17 -21.16 10.64
N VAL A 88 -0.63 -21.90 9.67
CA VAL A 88 -0.22 -21.38 8.35
C VAL A 88 -1.00 -22.11 7.25
N GLY A 89 -1.71 -21.36 6.40
CA GLY A 89 -2.48 -21.92 5.28
C GLY A 89 -3.79 -22.61 5.66
N LEU A 90 -4.15 -22.63 6.94
CA LEU A 90 -5.47 -23.09 7.41
C LEU A 90 -6.52 -21.98 7.26
N PRO A 91 -7.81 -22.32 7.21
CA PRO A 91 -8.89 -21.33 7.22
C PRO A 91 -8.76 -20.36 8.40
N LEU A 92 -9.00 -19.08 8.13
CA LEU A 92 -8.94 -18.05 9.17
C LEU A 92 -10.05 -18.28 10.20
N LYS A 93 -9.69 -18.22 11.49
CA LYS A 93 -10.64 -18.30 12.60
C LYS A 93 -11.50 -17.02 12.65
N GLU A 94 -12.74 -17.11 13.14
CA GLU A 94 -13.67 -15.97 13.21
C GLU A 94 -13.12 -14.76 13.99
N LYS A 95 -12.19 -14.98 14.93
CA LYS A 95 -11.48 -13.90 15.65
C LYS A 95 -10.74 -12.93 14.71
N ALA A 96 -10.41 -13.35 13.49
CA ALA A 96 -9.78 -12.51 12.48
C ALA A 96 -10.77 -11.58 11.74
N ASN A 97 -12.09 -11.83 11.83
CA ASN A 97 -13.11 -11.11 11.07
C ASN A 97 -13.03 -9.58 11.23
N PRO A 98 -12.87 -9.00 12.43
CA PRO A 98 -12.76 -7.54 12.58
C PRO A 98 -11.59 -6.94 11.79
N VAL A 99 -10.43 -7.59 11.84
CA VAL A 99 -9.22 -7.15 11.10
C VAL A 99 -9.43 -7.28 9.59
N LEU A 100 -10.05 -8.37 9.14
CA LEU A 100 -10.35 -8.57 7.72
C LEU A 100 -11.33 -7.52 7.17
N LEU A 101 -12.34 -7.14 7.96
CA LEU A 101 -13.27 -6.08 7.60
C LEU A 101 -12.59 -4.71 7.54
N GLU A 102 -11.69 -4.40 8.48
CA GLU A 102 -10.88 -3.18 8.43
C GLU A 102 -10.02 -3.12 7.15
N VAL A 103 -9.35 -4.23 6.83
CA VAL A 103 -8.56 -4.38 5.60
C VAL A 103 -9.43 -4.19 4.36
N ALA A 104 -10.61 -4.79 4.30
CA ALA A 104 -11.53 -4.65 3.17
C ALA A 104 -11.97 -3.19 2.98
N ASN A 105 -12.28 -2.49 4.08
CA ASN A 105 -12.64 -1.08 4.04
C ASN A 105 -11.48 -0.20 3.55
N ALA A 106 -10.26 -0.45 4.04
CA ALA A 106 -9.05 0.24 3.57
C ALA A 106 -8.81 -0.02 2.08
N PHE A 107 -8.96 -1.25 1.62
CA PHE A 107 -8.84 -1.61 0.20
C PHE A 107 -9.83 -0.82 -0.66
N VAL A 108 -11.12 -0.84 -0.30
CA VAL A 108 -12.17 -0.10 -1.02
C VAL A 108 -11.84 1.40 -1.07
N TYR A 109 -11.37 1.98 0.04
CA TYR A 109 -10.99 3.38 0.10
C TYR A 109 -9.86 3.71 -0.88
N TYR A 110 -8.76 2.94 -0.88
CA TYR A 110 -7.62 3.23 -1.77
C TYR A 110 -7.89 2.91 -3.23
N VAL A 111 -8.77 1.97 -3.55
CA VAL A 111 -9.25 1.77 -4.91
C VAL A 111 -10.04 2.99 -5.40
N LYS A 112 -10.88 3.58 -4.55
CA LYS A 112 -11.57 4.84 -4.88
C LYS A 112 -10.59 6.00 -5.07
N LEU A 113 -9.56 6.10 -4.22
CA LEU A 113 -8.50 7.11 -4.38
C LEU A 113 -7.77 6.93 -5.72
N GLN A 114 -7.41 5.69 -6.07
CA GLN A 114 -6.78 5.38 -7.36
C GLN A 114 -7.68 5.74 -8.53
N ASN A 115 -8.97 5.42 -8.47
CA ASN A 115 -9.93 5.79 -9.51
C ASN A 115 -10.05 7.31 -9.67
N ASN A 116 -10.01 8.07 -8.58
CA ASN A 116 -9.98 9.53 -8.65
C ASN A 116 -8.75 10.02 -9.44
N LEU A 117 -7.56 9.52 -9.09
CA LEU A 117 -6.33 9.86 -9.81
C LEU A 117 -6.42 9.52 -11.31
N VAL A 118 -6.92 8.33 -11.66
CA VAL A 118 -7.07 7.93 -13.07
C VAL A 118 -8.10 8.79 -13.80
N ASN A 119 -9.22 9.13 -13.17
CA ASN A 119 -10.24 9.98 -13.77
C ASN A 119 -9.72 11.38 -14.11
N GLN A 120 -8.82 11.95 -13.28
CA GLN A 120 -8.17 13.23 -13.60
C GLN A 120 -7.40 13.16 -14.93
N ILE A 121 -6.74 12.02 -15.22
CA ILE A 121 -6.04 11.80 -16.50
C ILE A 121 -7.03 11.79 -17.66
N VAL A 122 -8.14 11.08 -17.51
CA VAL A 122 -9.17 10.98 -18.56
C VAL A 122 -9.77 12.35 -18.87
N ILE A 123 -10.13 13.11 -17.84
CA ILE A 123 -10.69 14.45 -17.98
C ILE A 123 -9.68 15.40 -18.64
N SER A 124 -8.40 15.35 -18.27
CA SER A 124 -7.37 16.20 -18.89
C SER A 124 -7.19 15.95 -20.39
N LYS A 125 -7.50 14.74 -20.88
CA LYS A 125 -7.46 14.42 -22.32
C LYS A 125 -8.72 14.85 -23.07
N ALA A 126 -9.85 14.99 -22.38
CA ALA A 126 -11.12 15.40 -22.99
C ALA A 126 -11.23 16.93 -23.22
N GLY A 127 -10.28 17.71 -22.69
CA GLY A 127 -10.18 19.16 -22.88
C GLY A 127 -9.27 19.61 -24.03
N TRP A 128 -8.91 18.69 -24.94
CA TRP A 128 -8.17 18.97 -26.18
C TRP A 128 -9.08 18.77 -27.39
#